data_AF-A0A967SG96-F1
#
_entry.id   AF-A0A967SG96-F1
#
_cell.length_a   1.000
_cell.length_b   1.000
_cell.length_c   1.000
_cell.angle_alpha   90.00
_cell.angle_beta   90.00
_cell.angle_gamma   90.00
#
_symmetry.space_group_name_H-M   'P 1'
#
loop_
_entity.id
_entity.type
_entity.pdbx_description
1 polymer ?
#
loop_
_entity_poly.entity_id
_entity_poly.type
_entity_poly.pdbx_seq_one_letter_code
_entity_poly.pdbx_strand_id
1 'polypeptide(L)'
;MGSVSSSKSGGAYKDSGSAYRSGTVSLTGNSVADTKIGGVVTADVEGWADDSSGTITGTAGALIERPDHVVRHLLRTYGGAPDAETPAAAFDDFGADRLAARMESRRQVRELAAGLARQARGLTAYTGGRWIMRRRPDASPTPDLTLTDSDIIRQDDGASTLRISHVGLRELANRIEWRAGRKPDGAWVATGSVEDTTSQSRYGLREMTEDLDAVPEEIQATDRVNWELPRRATPTRR
;
A
#
# COMPACT_ATOMS: atom_id res chain seq x y z
N MET A 1 73.52 14.60 0.91
CA MET A 1 73.45 13.70 -0.26
C MET A 1 72.56 12.54 0.17
N GLY A 2 71.26 12.46 -0.09
CA GLY A 2 70.44 12.78 -1.26
C GLY A 2 69.49 11.59 -1.35
N SER A 3 68.28 11.68 -0.79
CA SER A 3 67.31 10.59 -0.82
C SER A 3 66.71 10.48 -2.22
N VAL A 4 66.92 9.34 -2.87
CA VAL A 4 66.33 9.04 -4.17
C VAL A 4 64.88 8.62 -3.95
N SER A 5 63.92 9.42 -4.43
CA SER A 5 62.55 8.95 -4.64
C SER A 5 62.43 8.44 -6.07
N SER A 6 62.04 7.19 -6.24
CA SER A 6 61.66 6.65 -7.54
C SER A 6 60.14 6.76 -7.67
N SER A 7 59.66 7.61 -8.58
CA SER A 7 58.28 7.55 -9.06
C SER A 7 58.27 6.69 -10.33
N LYS A 8 57.58 5.55 -10.27
CA LYS A 8 57.27 4.76 -11.48
C LYS A 8 55.87 5.16 -11.94
N SER A 9 55.80 5.88 -13.06
CA SER A 9 54.55 6.02 -13.81
C SER A 9 54.56 5.03 -14.96
N GLY A 10 53.53 4.21 -15.04
CA GLY A 10 53.33 3.23 -16.11
C GLY A 10 51.86 2.86 -16.18
N GLY A 11 51.26 2.99 -17.36
CA GLY A 11 49.88 2.57 -17.61
C GLY A 11 49.77 1.06 -17.51
N ALA A 12 48.76 0.58 -16.77
CA ALA A 12 48.50 -0.85 -16.63
C ALA A 12 47.72 -1.36 -17.86
N TYR A 13 48.33 -2.26 -18.63
CA TYR A 13 47.59 -3.11 -19.56
C TYR A 13 47.19 -4.41 -18.85
N LYS A 14 45.99 -4.90 -19.14
CA LYS A 14 45.46 -6.13 -18.55
C LYS A 14 46.17 -7.32 -19.17
N ASP A 15 47.03 -7.95 -18.40
CA ASP A 15 47.38 -9.36 -18.58
C ASP A 15 46.72 -10.14 -17.45
N SER A 16 46.17 -11.31 -17.78
CA SER A 16 45.27 -12.10 -16.96
C SER A 16 45.95 -12.70 -15.72
N GLY A 17 46.16 -11.88 -14.69
CA GLY A 17 46.61 -12.27 -13.36
C GLY A 17 45.91 -11.43 -12.29
N SER A 18 45.53 -12.05 -11.17
CA SER A 18 44.93 -11.34 -10.04
C SER A 18 45.93 -10.30 -9.50
N ALA A 19 45.62 -9.02 -9.71
CA ALA A 19 46.41 -7.93 -9.16
C ALA A 19 45.96 -7.64 -7.72
N TYR A 20 46.79 -8.00 -6.73
CA TYR A 20 46.61 -7.55 -5.36
C TYR A 20 47.22 -6.15 -5.21
N ARG A 21 46.35 -5.13 -5.10
CA ARG A 21 46.76 -3.79 -4.72
C ARG A 21 46.81 -3.72 -3.20
N SER A 22 47.99 -3.81 -2.61
CA SER A 22 48.23 -3.43 -1.21
C SER A 22 48.52 -1.94 -1.18
N GLY A 23 47.53 -1.16 -0.74
CA GLY A 23 47.66 0.29 -0.57
C GLY A 23 46.45 0.82 0.18
N THR A 24 46.67 1.74 1.12
CA THR A 24 45.60 2.36 1.90
C THR A 24 44.68 3.15 0.97
N VAL A 25 43.41 2.74 0.89
CA VAL A 25 42.36 3.50 0.21
C VAL A 25 42.04 4.70 1.08
N SER A 26 42.50 5.88 0.66
CA SER A 26 42.11 7.15 1.32
C SER A 26 40.80 7.63 0.70
N LEU A 27 39.69 7.38 1.40
CA LEU A 27 38.39 7.99 1.09
C LEU A 27 38.41 9.42 1.62
N THR A 28 38.48 10.41 0.72
CA THR A 28 38.39 11.83 1.10
C THR A 28 36.93 12.28 1.03
N GLY A 29 36.32 12.40 2.21
CA GLY A 29 34.98 12.92 2.43
C GLY A 29 34.62 12.78 3.92
N ASN A 30 33.86 13.71 4.48
CA ASN A 30 33.42 13.69 5.89
C ASN A 30 32.34 12.62 6.16
N SER A 31 32.54 11.40 5.65
CA SER A 31 31.64 10.29 5.90
C SER A 31 32.36 9.28 6.77
N VAL A 32 31.85 9.07 7.99
CA VAL A 32 32.28 7.99 8.90
C VAL A 32 31.67 6.67 8.39
N ALA A 33 31.99 6.29 7.15
CA ALA A 33 31.47 5.08 6.55
C ALA A 33 32.42 3.92 6.89
N ASP A 34 32.04 3.12 7.89
CA ASP A 34 32.74 1.88 8.20
C ASP A 34 32.47 0.87 7.07
N THR A 35 33.52 0.49 6.35
CA THR A 35 33.40 -0.37 5.17
C THR A 35 33.28 -1.82 5.61
N LYS A 36 32.05 -2.33 5.73
CA LYS A 36 31.80 -3.75 6.01
C LYS A 36 31.79 -4.56 4.72
N ILE A 37 32.82 -5.38 4.51
CA ILE A 37 32.89 -6.37 3.44
C ILE A 37 32.57 -7.74 4.05
N GLY A 38 31.47 -8.37 3.62
CA GLY A 38 31.10 -9.73 4.04
C GLY A 38 30.18 -9.85 5.26
N GLY A 39 29.53 -8.76 5.68
CA GLY A 39 28.54 -8.75 6.78
C GLY A 39 27.14 -8.31 6.32
N VAL A 40 26.12 -8.64 7.12
CA VAL A 40 24.75 -8.12 6.93
C VAL A 40 24.73 -6.64 7.32
N VAL A 41 24.30 -5.78 6.39
CA VAL A 41 24.02 -4.37 6.66
C VAL A 41 22.54 -4.24 6.94
N THR A 42 22.20 -3.86 8.18
CA THR A 42 20.83 -3.50 8.58
C THR A 42 20.74 -1.99 8.64
N ALA A 43 19.63 -1.43 8.16
CA ALA A 43 19.31 -0.02 8.30
C ALA A 43 17.91 0.09 8.91
N ASP A 44 17.78 0.97 9.89
CA ASP A 44 16.47 1.37 10.40
C ASP A 44 15.91 2.42 9.43
N VAL A 45 14.84 2.07 8.74
CA VAL A 45 14.21 2.91 7.72
C VAL A 45 12.78 3.17 8.14
N GLU A 46 12.44 4.45 8.33
CA GLU A 46 11.08 4.88 8.69
C GLU A 46 10.15 4.92 7.48
N GLY A 47 10.71 5.15 6.28
CA GLY A 47 9.96 5.19 5.03
C GLY A 47 10.46 6.30 4.11
N TRP A 48 9.54 6.84 3.31
CA TRP A 48 9.86 7.91 2.35
C TRP A 48 9.43 9.27 2.91
N ALA A 49 10.38 10.19 3.05
CA ALA A 49 10.09 11.58 3.40
C ALA A 49 9.64 12.36 2.16
N ASP A 50 8.64 13.22 2.33
CA ASP A 50 8.20 14.13 1.28
C ASP A 50 9.31 15.12 0.90
N ASP A 51 9.18 15.74 -0.26
CA ASP A 51 10.15 16.69 -0.75
C ASP A 51 10.18 17.99 0.08
N SER A 52 11.13 18.88 -0.24
CA SER A 52 11.30 20.16 0.46
C SER A 52 10.10 21.11 0.34
N SER A 53 9.17 20.83 -0.57
CA SER A 53 7.93 21.61 -0.77
C SER A 53 6.70 20.96 -0.14
N GLY A 54 6.80 19.71 0.32
CA GLY A 54 5.65 18.96 0.81
C GLY A 54 4.66 18.63 -0.30
N THR A 55 5.12 18.31 -1.52
CA THR A 55 4.23 18.17 -2.68
C THR A 55 3.16 17.10 -2.49
N ILE A 56 3.46 16.03 -1.73
CA ILE A 56 2.54 14.93 -1.48
C ILE A 56 1.64 15.20 -0.27
N THR A 57 2.25 15.56 0.85
CA THR A 57 1.67 15.62 2.20
C THR A 57 1.23 17.02 2.61
N GLY A 58 1.64 18.05 1.87
CA GLY A 58 1.50 19.46 2.24
C GLY A 58 2.54 19.96 3.24
N THR A 59 3.42 19.09 3.76
CA THR A 59 4.45 19.46 4.75
C THR A 59 5.82 18.98 4.30
N ALA A 60 6.78 19.91 4.21
CA ALA A 60 8.14 19.59 3.78
C ALA A 60 8.80 18.55 4.69
N GLY A 61 9.39 17.51 4.10
CA GLY A 61 10.09 16.45 4.83
C GLY A 61 9.23 15.56 5.73
N ALA A 62 7.90 15.69 5.69
CA ALA A 62 7.01 14.82 6.45
C ALA A 62 7.02 13.39 5.91
N LEU A 63 6.84 12.39 6.79
CA LEU A 63 6.75 11.00 6.38
C LEU A 63 5.48 10.75 5.56
N ILE A 64 5.61 10.08 4.42
CA ILE A 64 4.48 9.70 3.57
C ILE A 64 3.86 8.40 4.12
N GLU A 65 2.89 8.55 5.04
CA GLU A 65 2.24 7.41 5.72
C GLU A 65 0.73 7.32 5.49
N ARG A 66 0.06 8.42 5.12
CA ARG A 66 -1.40 8.44 4.88
C ARG A 66 -1.75 7.61 3.64
N PRO A 67 -2.81 6.77 3.63
CA PRO A 67 -3.10 5.88 2.51
C PRO A 67 -3.17 6.56 1.14
N ASP A 68 -3.85 7.70 1.07
CA ASP A 68 -3.97 8.51 -0.15
C ASP A 68 -2.64 9.17 -0.56
N HIS A 69 -1.85 9.66 0.39
CA HIS A 69 -0.50 10.16 0.16
C HIS A 69 0.44 9.07 -0.36
N VAL A 70 0.42 7.88 0.24
CA VAL A 70 1.22 6.72 -0.18
C VAL A 70 0.87 6.31 -1.62
N VAL A 71 -0.43 6.22 -1.94
CA VAL A 71 -0.87 5.88 -3.30
C VAL A 71 -0.54 7.00 -4.30
N ARG A 72 -0.70 8.27 -3.93
CA ARG A 72 -0.32 9.42 -4.77
C ARG A 72 1.18 9.41 -5.07
N HIS A 73 2.01 9.19 -4.05
CA HIS A 73 3.46 9.06 -4.21
C HIS A 73 3.81 7.89 -5.13
N LEU A 74 3.19 6.72 -4.94
CA LEU A 74 3.40 5.56 -5.80
C LEU A 74 3.10 5.86 -7.28
N LEU A 75 1.96 6.52 -7.54
CA LEU A 75 1.52 6.87 -8.89
C LEU A 75 2.44 7.90 -9.56
N ARG A 76 2.93 8.91 -8.82
CA ARG A 76 3.84 9.94 -9.36
C ARG A 76 5.24 9.36 -9.60
N THR A 77 5.82 8.74 -8.57
CA THR A 77 7.23 8.31 -8.60
C THR A 77 7.45 7.09 -9.50
N TYR A 78 6.55 6.12 -9.45
CA TYR A 78 6.73 4.84 -10.16
C TYR A 78 5.71 4.62 -11.28
N GLY A 79 4.54 5.27 -11.21
CA GLY A 79 3.52 5.23 -12.25
C GLY A 79 3.72 6.26 -13.38
N GLY A 80 4.59 7.26 -13.17
CA GLY A 80 4.83 8.34 -14.14
C GLY A 80 3.66 9.30 -14.31
N ALA A 81 2.69 9.30 -13.39
CA ALA A 81 1.53 10.18 -13.47
C ALA A 81 1.94 11.62 -13.10
N PRO A 82 1.66 12.63 -13.95
CA PRO A 82 1.97 14.01 -13.63
C PRO A 82 1.01 14.58 -12.57
N ASP A 83 1.35 15.74 -12.01
CA ASP A 83 0.53 16.42 -10.99
C ASP A 83 -0.88 16.76 -11.47
N ALA A 84 -1.03 17.07 -12.76
CA ALA A 84 -2.33 17.32 -13.36
C ALA A 84 -3.27 16.10 -13.28
N GLU A 85 -2.71 14.89 -13.31
CA GLU A 85 -3.45 13.62 -13.15
C GLU A 85 -3.54 13.16 -11.69
N THR A 86 -2.71 13.71 -10.80
CA THR A 86 -2.66 13.36 -9.37
C THR A 86 -2.78 14.59 -8.45
N PRO A 87 -3.80 15.45 -8.65
CA PRO A 87 -3.94 16.67 -7.86
C PRO A 87 -4.18 16.35 -6.39
N ALA A 88 -3.63 17.14 -5.46
CA ALA A 88 -3.75 16.88 -4.02
C ALA A 88 -5.20 16.70 -3.55
N ALA A 89 -6.14 17.50 -4.08
CA ALA A 89 -7.57 17.42 -3.74
C ALA A 89 -8.25 16.08 -4.13
N ALA A 90 -7.62 15.26 -4.97
CA ALA A 90 -8.09 13.91 -5.29
C ALA A 90 -7.61 12.84 -4.28
N PHE A 91 -6.80 13.25 -3.30
CA PHE A 91 -6.10 12.42 -2.31
C PHE A 91 -6.17 13.09 -0.92
N ASP A 92 -7.38 13.44 -0.47
CA ASP A 92 -7.62 14.13 0.80
C ASP A 92 -8.79 13.56 1.60
N ASP A 93 -9.02 12.25 1.47
CA ASP A 93 -10.15 11.54 2.09
C ASP A 93 -9.76 10.81 3.38
N PHE A 94 -8.46 10.65 3.64
CA PHE A 94 -7.95 9.88 4.77
C PHE A 94 -7.38 10.83 5.82
N GLY A 95 -7.66 10.55 7.09
CA GLY A 95 -7.22 11.39 8.21
C GLY A 95 -6.25 10.65 9.13
N ALA A 96 -6.78 9.69 9.89
CA ALA A 96 -6.03 8.96 10.92
C ALA A 96 -5.36 7.68 10.43
N ASP A 97 -5.85 7.08 9.35
CA ASP A 97 -5.33 5.81 8.82
C ASP A 97 -3.87 5.98 8.35
N ARG A 98 -3.04 4.96 8.58
CA ARG A 98 -1.63 4.90 8.18
C ARG A 98 -1.33 3.62 7.41
N LEU A 99 -0.38 3.69 6.49
CA LEU A 99 0.16 2.53 5.78
C LEU A 99 1.69 2.52 5.82
N ALA A 100 2.24 1.33 6.06
CA ALA A 100 3.66 1.02 5.98
C ALA A 100 3.87 -0.02 4.86
N ALA A 101 3.87 0.44 3.61
CA ALA A 101 3.97 -0.43 2.45
C ALA A 101 5.43 -0.79 2.12
N ARG A 102 5.71 -2.10 1.98
CA ARG A 102 7.01 -2.62 1.51
C ARG A 102 6.88 -3.19 0.11
N MET A 103 7.78 -2.79 -0.80
CA MET A 103 7.89 -3.37 -2.13
C MET A 103 8.99 -4.43 -2.15
N GLU A 104 8.62 -5.69 -1.92
CA GLU A 104 9.57 -6.83 -1.91
C GLU A 104 9.82 -7.42 -3.31
N SER A 105 8.86 -7.24 -4.22
CA SER A 105 8.91 -7.79 -5.57
C SER A 105 8.32 -6.83 -6.58
N ARG A 106 8.70 -7.03 -7.84
CA ARG A 106 8.16 -6.26 -8.95
C ARG A 106 6.66 -6.54 -9.08
N ARG A 107 5.85 -5.51 -8.85
CA ARG A 107 4.39 -5.52 -9.04
C ARG A 107 3.99 -4.38 -9.97
N GLN A 108 2.84 -4.53 -10.63
CA GLN A 108 2.30 -3.42 -11.40
C GLN A 108 1.83 -2.33 -10.42
N VAL A 109 2.15 -1.07 -10.72
CA VAL A 109 1.77 0.08 -9.87
C VAL A 109 0.26 0.10 -9.61
N ARG A 110 -0.55 -0.21 -10.62
CA ARG A 110 -2.00 -0.27 -10.50
C ARG A 110 -2.48 -1.35 -9.51
N GLU A 111 -1.87 -2.53 -9.55
CA GLU A 111 -2.21 -3.63 -8.63
C GLU A 111 -1.81 -3.29 -7.20
N LEU A 112 -0.64 -2.68 -7.02
CA LEU A 112 -0.18 -2.23 -5.72
C LEU A 112 -1.06 -1.11 -5.17
N ALA A 113 -1.39 -0.09 -5.97
CA ALA A 113 -2.31 0.98 -5.59
C ALA A 113 -3.69 0.44 -5.20
N ALA A 114 -4.26 -0.48 -5.97
CA ALA A 114 -5.54 -1.11 -5.64
C ALA A 114 -5.45 -1.99 -4.38
N GLY A 115 -4.33 -2.67 -4.16
CA GLY A 115 -4.06 -3.45 -2.96
C GLY A 115 -3.99 -2.60 -1.70
N LEU A 116 -3.18 -1.53 -1.73
CA LEU A 116 -3.02 -0.58 -0.64
C LEU A 116 -4.33 0.14 -0.33
N ALA A 117 -5.04 0.59 -1.37
CA ALA A 117 -6.36 1.19 -1.20
C ALA A 117 -7.31 0.23 -0.48
N ARG A 118 -7.40 -1.04 -0.92
CA ARG A 118 -8.26 -2.03 -0.26
C ARG A 118 -7.93 -2.22 1.22
N GLN A 119 -6.65 -2.30 1.58
CA GLN A 119 -6.22 -2.45 2.97
C GLN A 119 -6.60 -1.26 3.85
N ALA A 120 -6.71 -0.05 3.27
CA ALA A 120 -7.17 1.15 3.94
C ALA A 120 -8.69 1.41 3.79
N ARG A 121 -9.50 0.47 3.29
CA ARG A 121 -10.93 0.70 2.92
C ARG A 121 -11.12 1.78 1.85
N GLY A 122 -10.12 2.01 1.02
CA GLY A 122 -10.18 2.88 -0.12
C GLY A 122 -10.63 2.18 -1.41
N LEU A 123 -10.95 3.02 -2.39
CA LEU A 123 -11.09 2.66 -3.79
C LEU A 123 -10.20 3.60 -4.60
N THR A 124 -9.39 3.04 -5.49
CA THR A 124 -8.66 3.81 -6.50
C THR A 124 -9.40 3.72 -7.83
N ALA A 125 -9.49 4.85 -8.52
CA ALA A 125 -10.09 4.93 -9.85
C ALA A 125 -9.34 5.94 -10.71
N TYR A 126 -9.45 5.78 -12.03
CA TYR A 126 -9.00 6.75 -13.00
C TYR A 126 -10.22 7.26 -13.77
N THR A 127 -10.57 8.53 -13.60
CA THR A 127 -11.75 9.14 -14.20
C THR A 127 -11.49 10.59 -14.53
N GLY A 128 -12.04 11.08 -15.64
CA GLY A 128 -11.83 12.46 -16.10
C GLY A 128 -10.35 12.82 -16.33
N GLY A 129 -9.52 11.85 -16.71
CA GLY A 129 -8.07 12.03 -16.87
C GLY A 129 -7.31 12.23 -15.56
N ARG A 130 -7.86 11.77 -14.42
CA ARG A 130 -7.24 11.91 -13.10
C ARG A 130 -7.35 10.63 -12.30
N TRP A 131 -6.31 10.34 -11.54
CA TRP A 131 -6.37 9.38 -10.45
C TRP A 131 -7.08 9.99 -9.26
N ILE A 132 -7.98 9.21 -8.69
CA ILE A 132 -8.67 9.53 -7.44
C ILE A 132 -8.54 8.35 -6.49
N MET A 133 -8.37 8.65 -5.20
CA MET A 133 -8.53 7.66 -4.15
C MET A 133 -9.59 8.16 -3.17
N ARG A 134 -10.64 7.37 -3.00
CA ARG A 134 -11.75 7.71 -2.11
C ARG A 134 -11.89 6.69 -1.00
N ARG A 135 -12.21 7.14 0.21
CA ARG A 135 -12.55 6.24 1.31
C ARG A 135 -13.93 5.66 1.01
N ARG A 136 -14.07 4.34 1.16
CA ARG A 136 -15.40 3.72 1.04
C ARG A 136 -16.22 4.16 2.26
N PRO A 137 -17.48 4.58 2.04
CA PRO A 137 -18.29 5.08 3.12
C PRO A 137 -18.57 3.98 4.16
N ASP A 138 -18.70 4.40 5.41
CA ASP A 138 -19.31 3.57 6.43
C ASP A 138 -20.79 3.34 6.07
N ALA A 139 -21.40 2.32 6.67
CA ALA A 139 -22.83 2.10 6.47
C ALA A 139 -23.59 3.27 7.14
N SER A 140 -23.99 4.26 6.33
CA SER A 140 -24.86 5.35 6.78
C SER A 140 -26.30 4.84 6.86
N PRO A 141 -27.07 5.21 7.91
CA PRO A 141 -28.50 4.91 7.97
C PRO A 141 -29.30 5.69 6.92
N THR A 142 -28.72 6.76 6.35
CA THR A 142 -29.37 7.58 5.31
C THR A 142 -28.59 7.46 4.00
N PRO A 143 -29.21 6.99 2.91
CA PRO A 143 -28.54 6.90 1.62
C PRO A 143 -28.34 8.30 1.02
N ASP A 144 -27.18 8.53 0.40
CA ASP A 144 -26.89 9.78 -0.32
C ASP A 144 -27.74 9.93 -1.60
N LEU A 145 -28.18 8.80 -2.16
CA LEU A 145 -29.03 8.74 -3.34
C LEU A 145 -30.07 7.62 -3.17
N THR A 146 -31.35 8.00 -3.23
CA THR A 146 -32.46 7.05 -3.29
C THR A 146 -32.91 6.95 -4.74
N LEU A 147 -32.73 5.78 -5.35
CA LEU A 147 -33.29 5.48 -6.66
C LEU A 147 -34.69 4.87 -6.47
N THR A 148 -35.64 5.41 -7.21
CA THR A 148 -37.01 4.91 -7.31
C THR A 148 -37.18 4.11 -8.60
N ASP A 149 -38.29 3.37 -8.72
CA ASP A 149 -38.55 2.58 -9.92
C ASP A 149 -38.71 3.44 -11.18
N SER A 150 -39.11 4.71 -11.03
CA SER A 150 -39.14 5.68 -12.14
C SER A 150 -37.74 6.13 -12.62
N ASP A 151 -36.70 5.96 -11.80
CA ASP A 151 -35.32 6.28 -12.19
C ASP A 151 -34.65 5.14 -12.97
N ILE A 152 -35.30 3.97 -13.02
CA ILE A 152 -34.78 2.79 -13.70
C ILE A 152 -35.23 2.81 -15.16
N ILE A 153 -34.25 2.77 -16.07
CA ILE A 153 -34.52 2.62 -17.50
C ILE A 153 -35.27 1.30 -17.72
N ARG A 154 -36.33 1.35 -18.53
CA ARG A 154 -37.10 0.19 -18.95
C ARG A 154 -36.82 -0.11 -20.41
N GLN A 155 -36.91 -1.38 -20.77
CA GLN A 155 -36.92 -1.84 -22.15
C GLN A 155 -38.23 -1.42 -22.82
N ASP A 156 -38.29 -1.52 -24.15
CA ASP A 156 -39.47 -1.14 -24.95
C ASP A 156 -40.73 -1.95 -24.60
N ASP A 157 -40.56 -3.15 -24.01
CA ASP A 157 -41.64 -4.00 -23.51
C ASP A 157 -42.09 -3.65 -22.06
N GLY A 158 -41.50 -2.61 -21.47
CA GLY A 158 -41.76 -2.17 -20.10
C GLY A 158 -41.01 -2.96 -19.02
N ALA A 159 -40.16 -3.94 -19.38
CA ALA A 159 -39.34 -4.67 -18.43
C ALA A 159 -38.21 -3.80 -17.87
N SER A 160 -37.95 -3.90 -16.57
CA SER A 160 -36.84 -3.19 -15.92
C SER A 160 -35.49 -3.67 -16.46
N THR A 161 -34.57 -2.75 -16.75
CA THR A 161 -33.18 -3.12 -17.08
C THR A 161 -32.35 -3.47 -15.84
N LEU A 162 -32.87 -3.25 -14.62
CA LEU A 162 -32.16 -3.54 -13.38
C LEU A 162 -31.91 -5.05 -13.24
N ARG A 163 -30.64 -5.42 -13.06
CA ARG A 163 -30.24 -6.78 -12.73
C ARG A 163 -29.69 -6.80 -11.32
N ILE A 164 -30.34 -7.57 -10.45
CA ILE A 164 -29.87 -7.81 -9.08
C ILE A 164 -29.26 -9.21 -9.03
N SER A 165 -27.96 -9.27 -8.78
CA SER A 165 -27.23 -10.52 -8.54
C SER A 165 -26.97 -10.69 -7.06
N HIS A 166 -27.12 -11.93 -6.59
CA HIS A 166 -26.92 -12.27 -5.19
C HIS A 166 -25.64 -13.06 -5.01
N VAL A 167 -24.92 -12.74 -3.94
CA VAL A 167 -23.74 -13.51 -3.53
C VAL A 167 -24.23 -14.83 -2.94
N GLY A 168 -23.72 -15.94 -3.46
CA GLY A 168 -24.08 -17.27 -2.98
C GLY A 168 -23.52 -17.56 -1.59
N LEU A 169 -24.11 -18.53 -0.89
CA LEU A 169 -23.64 -18.98 0.44
C LEU A 169 -22.17 -19.42 0.48
N ARG A 170 -21.57 -19.74 -0.67
CA ARG A 170 -20.16 -20.14 -0.79
C ARG A 170 -19.18 -19.00 -0.59
N GLU A 171 -19.60 -17.76 -0.85
CA GLU A 171 -18.76 -16.56 -0.73
C GLU A 171 -19.02 -15.82 0.59
N LEU A 172 -19.88 -16.37 1.45
CA LEU A 172 -20.20 -15.84 2.77
C LEU A 172 -19.04 -16.06 3.73
N ALA A 173 -18.68 -15.02 4.48
CA ALA A 173 -17.73 -15.10 5.59
C ALA A 173 -18.33 -14.40 6.81
N ASN A 174 -18.47 -15.12 7.92
CA ASN A 174 -19.03 -14.61 9.18
C ASN A 174 -18.08 -14.73 10.38
N ARG A 175 -16.86 -15.17 10.10
CA ARG A 175 -15.69 -14.94 10.95
C ARG A 175 -14.52 -14.59 10.04
N ILE A 176 -13.88 -13.45 10.31
CA ILE A 176 -12.69 -13.02 9.59
C ILE A 176 -11.54 -13.00 10.57
N GLU A 177 -10.58 -13.88 10.33
CA GLU A 177 -9.27 -13.84 10.98
C GLU A 177 -8.38 -12.89 10.19
N TRP A 178 -7.62 -12.05 10.87
CA TRP A 178 -6.80 -11.05 10.22
C TRP A 178 -5.39 -11.04 10.79
N ARG A 179 -4.44 -10.61 9.94
CA ARG A 179 -3.03 -10.44 10.28
C ARG A 179 -2.55 -9.11 9.75
N ALA A 180 -1.88 -8.31 10.58
CA ALA A 180 -1.52 -6.93 10.26
C ALA A 180 -0.03 -6.67 10.48
N GLY A 181 0.54 -5.82 9.62
CA GLY A 181 1.91 -5.35 9.69
C GLY A 181 2.91 -6.46 9.42
N ARG A 182 3.16 -6.76 8.15
CA ARG A 182 4.11 -7.82 7.79
C ARG A 182 5.54 -7.35 7.99
N LYS A 183 6.28 -8.02 8.87
CA LYS A 183 7.69 -7.72 9.19
C LYS A 183 8.63 -8.31 8.13
N PRO A 184 9.89 -7.82 8.06
CA PRO A 184 10.85 -8.31 7.07
C PRO A 184 11.23 -9.78 7.19
N ASP A 185 11.11 -10.36 8.39
CA ASP A 185 11.31 -11.78 8.68
C ASP A 185 10.09 -12.66 8.31
N GLY A 186 9.01 -12.05 7.81
CA GLY A 186 7.75 -12.71 7.47
C GLY A 186 6.78 -12.87 8.65
N ALA A 187 7.15 -12.44 9.86
CA ALA A 187 6.25 -12.43 11.00
C ALA A 187 5.21 -11.30 10.89
N TRP A 188 4.13 -11.42 11.65
CA TRP A 188 3.09 -10.40 11.74
C TRP A 188 3.27 -9.58 13.01
N VAL A 189 2.97 -8.27 12.93
CA VAL A 189 2.94 -7.40 14.11
C VAL A 189 1.77 -7.76 15.00
N ALA A 190 0.59 -7.96 14.41
CA ALA A 190 -0.63 -8.29 15.14
C ALA A 190 -1.48 -9.31 14.37
N THR A 191 -2.28 -10.06 15.11
CA THR A 191 -3.28 -11.00 14.57
C THR A 191 -4.51 -10.97 15.44
N GLY A 192 -5.69 -11.15 14.86
CA GLY A 192 -6.93 -11.24 15.62
C GLY A 192 -8.07 -11.78 14.78
N SER A 193 -9.29 -11.66 15.31
CA SER A 193 -10.49 -12.08 14.59
C SER A 193 -11.70 -11.25 14.99
N VAL A 194 -12.66 -11.16 14.07
CA VAL A 194 -13.99 -10.58 14.32
C VAL A 194 -15.05 -11.54 13.78
N GLU A 195 -16.20 -11.58 14.44
CA GLU A 195 -17.24 -12.56 14.13
C GLU A 195 -18.66 -12.00 14.25
N ASP A 196 -19.56 -12.57 13.45
CA ASP A 196 -21.00 -12.33 13.49
C ASP A 196 -21.71 -13.62 13.94
N THR A 197 -21.93 -13.72 15.26
CA THR A 197 -22.58 -14.88 15.89
C THR A 197 -24.04 -15.05 15.42
N THR A 198 -24.71 -13.98 14.99
CA THR A 198 -26.07 -14.04 14.46
C THR A 198 -26.07 -14.70 13.08
N SER A 199 -25.13 -14.32 12.22
CA SER A 199 -24.94 -14.97 10.92
C SER A 199 -24.50 -16.43 11.09
N GLN A 200 -23.57 -16.73 12.00
CA GLN A 200 -23.14 -18.10 12.29
C GLN A 200 -24.30 -19.00 12.71
N SER A 201 -25.20 -18.48 13.56
CA SER A 201 -26.40 -19.21 14.00
C SER A 201 -27.35 -19.55 12.84
N ARG A 202 -27.36 -18.75 11.76
CA ARG A 202 -28.24 -18.93 10.60
C ARG A 202 -27.60 -19.76 9.48
N TYR A 203 -26.30 -19.61 9.25
CA TYR A 203 -25.62 -20.11 8.05
C TYR A 203 -24.44 -21.06 8.35
N GLY A 204 -24.19 -21.35 9.63
CA GLY A 204 -23.03 -22.08 10.11
C GLY A 204 -21.75 -21.25 10.09
N LEU A 205 -20.67 -21.75 10.70
CA LEU A 205 -19.37 -21.10 10.71
C LEU A 205 -18.78 -21.05 9.28
N ARG A 206 -18.38 -19.85 8.85
CA ARG A 206 -17.72 -19.57 7.56
C ARG A 206 -16.55 -18.64 7.79
N GLU A 207 -15.36 -19.23 7.78
CA GLU A 207 -14.11 -18.55 8.10
C GLU A 207 -13.39 -18.05 6.84
N MET A 208 -12.77 -16.88 6.97
CA MET A 208 -11.86 -16.32 5.98
C MET A 208 -10.65 -15.75 6.72
N THR A 209 -9.45 -15.87 6.14
CA THR A 209 -8.26 -15.17 6.62
C THR A 209 -7.95 -14.00 5.71
N GLU A 210 -7.57 -12.88 6.30
CA GLU A 210 -7.21 -11.68 5.58
C GLU A 210 -5.86 -11.10 6.02
N ASP A 211 -4.98 -10.96 5.04
CA ASP A 211 -3.62 -10.48 5.23
C ASP A 211 -3.54 -8.97 4.91
N LEU A 212 -3.20 -8.18 5.93
CA LEU A 212 -3.10 -6.72 5.94
C LEU A 212 -1.65 -6.27 6.06
N ASP A 213 -0.83 -6.67 5.08
CA ASP A 213 0.62 -6.46 5.07
C ASP A 213 1.06 -5.02 5.40
N ALA A 214 0.37 -4.04 4.83
CA ALA A 214 0.74 -2.63 4.90
C ALA A 214 0.04 -1.88 6.04
N VAL A 215 -0.85 -2.51 6.81
CA VAL A 215 -1.51 -1.87 7.97
C VAL A 215 -0.65 -2.12 9.20
N PRO A 216 0.03 -1.10 9.75
CA PRO A 216 0.96 -1.32 10.87
C PRO A 216 0.25 -1.48 12.22
N GLU A 217 -0.96 -0.96 12.36
CA GLU A 217 -1.68 -0.86 13.64
C GLU A 217 -2.81 -1.88 13.77
N GLU A 218 -2.90 -2.52 14.93
CA GLU A 218 -3.96 -3.45 15.30
C GLU A 218 -5.36 -2.81 15.26
N ILE A 219 -5.47 -1.56 15.73
CA ILE A 219 -6.74 -0.83 15.80
C ILE A 219 -7.28 -0.62 14.38
N GLN A 220 -6.45 -0.10 13.46
CA GLN A 220 -6.84 0.11 12.07
C GLN A 220 -7.23 -1.20 11.37
N ALA A 221 -6.50 -2.29 11.64
CA ALA A 221 -6.82 -3.61 11.12
C ALA A 221 -8.18 -4.11 11.62
N THR A 222 -8.40 -4.04 12.93
CA THR A 222 -9.67 -4.42 13.58
C THR A 222 -10.83 -3.62 13.01
N ASP A 223 -10.72 -2.30 12.95
CA ASP A 223 -11.78 -1.45 12.44
C ASP A 223 -12.07 -1.77 10.97
N ARG A 224 -11.03 -2.10 10.17
CA ARG A 224 -11.19 -2.42 8.76
C ARG A 224 -11.97 -3.71 8.55
N VAL A 225 -11.68 -4.71 9.36
CA VAL A 225 -12.36 -6.00 9.26
C VAL A 225 -13.78 -5.91 9.82
N ASN A 226 -13.99 -5.12 10.88
CA ASN A 226 -15.34 -4.77 11.37
C ASN A 226 -16.19 -4.06 10.31
N TRP A 227 -15.58 -3.22 9.47
CA TRP A 227 -16.28 -2.61 8.34
C TRP A 227 -16.62 -3.64 7.25
N GLU A 228 -15.74 -4.61 6.98
CA GLU A 228 -15.97 -5.62 5.93
C GLU A 228 -16.98 -6.70 6.35
N LEU A 229 -16.98 -7.10 7.63
CA LEU A 229 -17.74 -8.24 8.14
C LEU A 229 -19.25 -8.16 7.82
N PRO A 230 -19.98 -7.05 8.08
CA PRO A 230 -21.41 -6.96 7.76
C PRO A 230 -21.73 -7.14 6.27
N ARG A 231 -20.78 -6.77 5.39
CA ARG A 231 -20.93 -6.89 3.92
C ARG A 231 -20.77 -8.32 3.44
N ARG A 232 -20.11 -9.18 4.22
CA ARG A 232 -19.84 -10.58 3.90
C ARG A 232 -20.70 -11.56 4.69
N ALA A 233 -21.13 -11.17 5.89
CA ALA A 233 -21.78 -12.06 6.84
C ALA A 233 -23.23 -12.40 6.44
N THR A 234 -23.88 -11.61 5.58
CA THR A 234 -25.26 -11.86 5.16
C THR A 234 -25.32 -12.01 3.64
N PRO A 235 -25.96 -13.08 3.10
CA PRO A 235 -26.23 -13.15 1.68
C PRO A 235 -27.17 -12.01 1.31
N THR A 236 -26.90 -11.29 0.22
CA THR A 236 -27.88 -10.34 -0.31
C THR A 236 -29.18 -11.11 -0.56
N ARG A 237 -30.27 -10.68 0.10
CA ARG A 237 -31.54 -11.44 0.15
C ARG A 237 -32.17 -11.59 -1.24
N ARG A 238 -32.66 -12.79 -1.55
CA ARG A 238 -33.60 -13.05 -2.65
C ARG A 238 -34.92 -12.31 -2.45
#